data_AF-A0A6F8ZWK5-F1
#
_entry.id   AF-A0A6F8ZWK5-F1
#
_cell.length_a   1.000
_cell.length_b   1.000
_cell.length_c   1.000
_cell.angle_alpha   90.00
_cell.angle_beta   90.00
_cell.angle_gamma   90.00
#
_symmetry.space_group_name_H-M   'P 1'
#
loop_
_entity.id
_entity.type
_entity.pdbx_description
1 polymer ?
#
loop_
_entity_poly.entity_id
_entity_poly.type
_entity_poly.pdbx_seq_one_letter_code
_entity_poly.pdbx_strand_id
1 'polypeptide(L)'
;MASDDHRFLSSSLYSTGVLVAWDPAPFSADLSQWYNKTDYPIFAQYQRYRRLHPLQPFYILHPCFEWQLWQRIQDNMAEPIQKNPPSSGLLGTVLMMSLCEVVHLYEFLPSQRKTELCHYYQRFYDAACTLGAYHPLLYEKNLVKRMNQGLDRDIYTRGRVTLPGLSTLNCTRGAESVPARTD
;
A
#
# COMPACT_ATOMS: atom_id res chain seq x y z
N MET A 1 -12.24 9.10 -1.88
CA MET A 1 -12.03 9.99 -3.05
C MET A 1 -11.21 11.21 -2.62
N ALA A 2 -10.37 11.76 -3.50
CA ALA A 2 -9.80 13.09 -3.25
C ALA A 2 -10.96 14.10 -3.26
N SER A 3 -11.31 14.65 -2.08
CA SER A 3 -12.22 15.80 -1.93
C SER A 3 -11.83 16.93 -2.89
N ASP A 4 -12.80 17.79 -3.24
CA ASP A 4 -12.55 19.03 -3.98
C ASP A 4 -11.45 19.88 -3.30
N ASP A 5 -11.31 19.77 -1.97
CA ASP A 5 -10.25 20.40 -1.19
C ASP A 5 -8.83 20.00 -1.64
N HIS A 6 -8.67 18.79 -2.17
CA HIS A 6 -7.40 18.29 -2.68
C HIS A 6 -7.10 18.77 -4.10
N ARG A 7 -8.06 19.37 -4.81
CA ARG A 7 -7.87 20.02 -6.12
C ARG A 7 -7.13 19.14 -7.13
N PHE A 8 -7.48 17.86 -7.20
CA PHE A 8 -6.76 16.86 -8.02
C PHE A 8 -6.56 17.28 -9.49
N LEU A 9 -7.58 17.90 -10.10
CA LEU A 9 -7.55 18.31 -11.51
C LEU A 9 -6.84 19.64 -11.78
N SER A 10 -6.55 20.44 -10.75
CA SER A 10 -6.04 21.82 -10.93
C SER A 10 -4.77 22.13 -10.15
N SER A 11 -4.44 21.34 -9.13
CA SER A 11 -3.19 21.50 -8.38
C SER A 11 -2.00 20.99 -9.19
N SER A 12 -0.96 21.82 -9.28
CA SER A 12 0.32 21.44 -9.91
C SER A 12 1.05 20.31 -9.16
N LEU A 13 0.65 20.00 -7.92
CA LEU A 13 1.22 18.87 -7.17
C LEU A 13 1.11 17.55 -7.92
N TYR A 14 0.03 17.37 -8.70
CA TYR A 14 -0.23 16.11 -9.39
C TYR A 14 0.38 16.07 -10.81
N SER A 15 0.87 17.19 -11.35
CA SER A 15 1.28 17.29 -12.76
C SER A 15 2.68 16.76 -13.07
N THR A 16 3.34 16.12 -12.11
CA THR A 16 4.71 15.60 -12.26
C THR A 16 4.79 14.13 -11.87
N GLY A 17 5.71 13.40 -12.49
CA GLY A 17 5.95 11.99 -12.19
C GLY A 17 4.89 11.06 -12.78
N VAL A 18 4.87 9.82 -12.30
CA VAL A 18 3.90 8.80 -12.67
C VAL A 18 2.80 8.76 -11.63
N LEU A 19 1.54 8.82 -12.07
CA LEU A 19 0.39 8.64 -11.20
C LEU A 19 -0.09 7.19 -11.23
N VAL A 20 -0.56 6.70 -10.10
CA VAL A 20 -1.25 5.42 -9.99
C VAL A 20 -2.49 5.63 -9.12
N ALA A 21 -3.66 5.29 -9.65
CA ALA A 21 -4.91 5.27 -8.90
C ALA A 21 -5.31 3.84 -8.60
N TRP A 22 -6.05 3.64 -7.52
CA TRP A 22 -6.64 2.35 -7.15
C TRP A 22 -8.03 2.61 -6.55
N ASP A 23 -8.89 1.61 -6.58
CA ASP A 23 -10.28 1.68 -6.10
C ASP A 23 -10.65 0.33 -5.48
N PRO A 24 -11.16 0.31 -4.23
CA PRO A 24 -11.57 -0.93 -3.58
C PRO A 24 -12.53 -1.75 -4.43
N ALA A 25 -12.20 -3.03 -4.66
CA ALA A 25 -13.14 -4.00 -5.22
C ALA A 25 -13.69 -4.91 -4.12
N PRO A 26 -14.90 -5.48 -4.25
CA PRO A 26 -15.32 -6.56 -3.36
C PRO A 26 -14.36 -7.76 -3.40
N PHE A 27 -14.18 -8.45 -2.26
CA PHE A 27 -13.16 -9.52 -2.08
C PHE A 27 -13.13 -10.59 -3.18
N SER A 28 -14.30 -11.00 -3.67
CA SER A 28 -14.43 -12.05 -4.68
C SER A 28 -14.80 -11.52 -6.06
N ALA A 29 -14.73 -10.21 -6.28
CA ALA A 29 -15.15 -9.61 -7.53
C ALA A 29 -14.11 -9.83 -8.64
N ASP A 30 -14.58 -10.23 -9.82
CA ASP A 30 -13.75 -10.17 -11.02
C ASP A 30 -13.63 -8.73 -11.56
N LEU A 31 -12.78 -8.55 -12.57
CA LEU A 31 -12.53 -7.23 -13.17
C LEU A 31 -13.80 -6.61 -13.77
N SER A 32 -14.67 -7.41 -14.38
CA SER A 32 -15.92 -6.93 -15.00
C SER A 32 -16.92 -6.49 -13.93
N GLN A 33 -17.04 -7.25 -12.84
CA GLN A 33 -17.89 -6.93 -11.70
C GLN A 33 -17.44 -5.63 -11.03
N TRP A 34 -16.14 -5.46 -10.79
CA TRP A 34 -15.59 -4.21 -10.27
C TRP A 34 -15.80 -3.04 -11.24
N TYR A 35 -15.51 -3.22 -12.54
CA TYR A 35 -15.69 -2.17 -13.54
C TYR A 35 -17.14 -1.63 -13.58
N ASN A 36 -18.12 -2.54 -13.43
CA ASN A 36 -19.53 -2.18 -13.42
C ASN A 36 -19.99 -1.51 -12.12
N LYS A 37 -19.25 -1.68 -11.01
CA LYS A 37 -19.60 -1.15 -9.69
C LYS A 37 -18.34 -0.85 -8.87
N THR A 38 -17.70 0.27 -9.20
CA THR A 38 -16.57 0.84 -8.45
C THR A 38 -17.06 1.46 -7.14
N ASP A 39 -16.19 1.48 -6.11
CA ASP A 39 -16.51 2.10 -4.82
C ASP A 39 -16.53 3.64 -4.93
N TYR A 40 -15.64 4.18 -5.77
CA TYR A 40 -15.59 5.60 -6.15
C TYR A 40 -15.64 5.77 -7.68
N PRO A 41 -16.03 6.95 -8.20
CA PRO A 41 -16.10 7.20 -9.65
C PRO A 41 -14.72 7.42 -10.28
N ILE A 42 -13.81 6.45 -10.12
CA ILE A 42 -12.41 6.51 -10.53
C ILE A 42 -12.25 6.78 -12.03
N PHE A 43 -13.06 6.14 -12.89
CA PHE A 43 -12.95 6.31 -14.34
C PHE A 43 -13.29 7.71 -14.82
N ALA A 44 -14.32 8.35 -14.24
CA ALA A 44 -14.71 9.70 -14.61
C ALA A 44 -13.57 10.71 -14.32
N GLN A 45 -12.96 10.62 -13.14
CA GLN A 45 -11.85 11.49 -12.77
C GLN A 45 -10.57 11.18 -13.55
N TYR A 46 -10.26 9.90 -13.74
CA TYR A 46 -9.14 9.45 -14.55
C TYR A 46 -9.22 9.99 -15.99
N GLN A 47 -10.38 9.86 -16.64
CA GLN A 47 -10.59 10.38 -17.99
C GLN A 47 -10.46 11.91 -18.06
N ARG A 48 -11.01 12.64 -17.09
CA ARG A 48 -10.87 14.11 -17.02
C ARG A 48 -9.39 14.51 -16.91
N TYR A 49 -8.63 13.84 -16.04
CA TYR A 49 -7.21 14.11 -15.86
C TYR A 49 -6.40 13.80 -17.12
N ARG A 50 -6.62 12.62 -17.75
CA ARG A 50 -5.90 12.20 -18.97
C ARG A 50 -6.13 13.14 -20.16
N ARG A 51 -7.30 13.79 -20.26
CA ARG A 51 -7.55 14.83 -21.28
C ARG A 51 -6.71 16.09 -21.06
N LEU A 52 -6.47 16.46 -19.80
CA LEU A 52 -5.65 17.62 -19.43
C LEU A 52 -4.14 17.33 -19.51
N HIS A 53 -3.74 16.10 -19.21
CA HIS A 53 -2.33 15.69 -19.10
C HIS A 53 -2.02 14.44 -19.95
N PRO A 54 -2.20 14.49 -21.28
CA PRO A 54 -2.13 13.30 -22.14
C PRO A 54 -0.75 12.62 -22.15
N LEU A 55 0.33 13.38 -21.91
CA LEU A 55 1.70 12.87 -21.94
C LEU A 55 2.19 12.30 -20.60
N GLN A 56 1.51 12.59 -19.49
CA GLN A 56 1.92 12.10 -18.17
C GLN A 56 1.44 10.66 -17.95
N PRO A 57 2.31 9.70 -17.61
CA PRO A 57 1.87 8.35 -17.30
C PRO A 57 0.94 8.33 -16.08
N PHE A 58 -0.23 7.74 -16.25
CA PHE A 58 -1.21 7.56 -15.19
C PHE A 58 -1.86 6.19 -15.36
N TYR A 59 -1.72 5.33 -14.37
CA TYR A 59 -2.21 3.94 -14.39
C TYR A 59 -3.34 3.74 -13.39
N ILE A 60 -4.15 2.71 -13.62
CA ILE A 60 -5.12 2.19 -12.65
C ILE A 60 -4.62 0.82 -12.20
N LEU A 61 -4.44 0.64 -10.90
CA LEU A 61 -4.03 -0.62 -10.31
C LEU A 61 -5.13 -1.68 -10.48
N HIS A 62 -4.74 -2.90 -10.83
CA HIS A 62 -5.71 -3.98 -10.99
C HIS A 62 -6.29 -4.38 -9.62
N PRO A 63 -7.62 -4.46 -9.45
CA PRO A 63 -8.26 -4.65 -8.13
C PRO A 63 -7.85 -5.94 -7.41
N CYS A 64 -7.55 -7.00 -8.16
CA CYS A 64 -7.07 -8.26 -7.58
C CYS A 64 -5.78 -8.11 -6.76
N PHE A 65 -4.91 -7.14 -7.10
CA PHE A 65 -3.66 -6.91 -6.37
C PHE A 65 -3.91 -6.60 -4.88
N GLU A 66 -4.96 -5.84 -4.57
CA GLU A 66 -5.32 -5.48 -3.19
C GLU A 66 -5.63 -6.73 -2.35
N TRP A 67 -6.40 -7.66 -2.91
CA TRP A 67 -6.81 -8.88 -2.21
C TRP A 67 -5.73 -9.95 -2.16
N GLN A 68 -4.88 -10.02 -3.20
CA GLN A 68 -3.68 -10.85 -3.14
C GLN A 68 -2.74 -10.40 -2.03
N LEU A 69 -2.55 -9.08 -1.89
CA LEU A 69 -1.73 -8.54 -0.80
C LEU A 69 -2.40 -8.72 0.56
N TRP A 70 -3.72 -8.48 0.66
CA TRP A 70 -4.48 -8.76 1.87
C TRP A 70 -4.30 -10.21 2.34
N GLN A 71 -4.37 -11.17 1.41
CA GLN A 71 -4.17 -12.57 1.73
C GLN A 71 -2.77 -12.82 2.33
N ARG A 72 -1.73 -12.16 1.81
CA ARG A 72 -0.37 -12.26 2.39
C ARG A 72 -0.28 -11.71 3.80
N ILE A 73 -1.03 -10.65 4.12
CA ILE A 73 -1.12 -10.14 5.50
C ILE A 73 -1.81 -11.20 6.36
N GLN A 74 -2.98 -11.69 5.94
CA GLN A 74 -3.76 -12.69 6.68
C GLN A 74 -2.97 -13.99 6.93
N ASP A 75 -2.24 -14.49 5.93
CA ASP A 75 -1.40 -15.70 6.03
C ASP A 75 -0.30 -15.57 7.11
N ASN A 76 0.02 -14.34 7.54
CA ASN A 76 1.03 -14.04 8.54
C ASN A 76 0.44 -13.70 9.92
N MET A 77 -0.88 -13.80 10.11
CA MET A 77 -1.56 -13.49 11.37
C MET A 77 -2.20 -14.73 11.99
N ALA A 78 -2.18 -14.81 13.32
CA ALA A 78 -2.82 -15.87 14.09
C ALA A 78 -4.35 -15.70 14.20
N GLU A 79 -4.85 -14.53 13.84
CA GLU A 79 -6.24 -14.12 13.98
C GLU A 79 -6.80 -13.57 12.65
N PRO A 80 -8.12 -13.63 12.43
CA PRO A 80 -8.74 -13.01 11.28
C PRO A 80 -8.55 -11.49 11.28
N ILE A 81 -8.06 -10.94 10.18
CA ILE A 81 -7.92 -9.48 10.01
C ILE A 81 -9.19 -8.89 9.38
N GLN A 82 -9.34 -7.57 9.49
CA GLN A 82 -10.43 -6.82 8.87
C GLN A 82 -10.47 -7.05 7.35
N LYS A 83 -11.64 -7.39 6.80
CA LYS A 83 -11.84 -7.62 5.36
C LYS A 83 -12.01 -6.32 4.56
N ASN A 84 -11.04 -5.43 4.70
CA ASN A 84 -10.89 -4.20 3.93
C ASN A 84 -9.54 -4.24 3.21
N PRO A 85 -9.39 -3.55 2.07
CA PRO A 85 -8.14 -3.57 1.32
C PRO A 85 -6.98 -3.00 2.15
N PRO A 86 -5.73 -3.42 1.86
CA PRO A 86 -4.55 -2.82 2.48
C PRO A 86 -4.47 -1.31 2.23
N SER A 87 -3.77 -0.59 3.10
CA SER A 87 -3.58 0.85 2.94
C SER A 87 -2.78 1.19 1.66
N SER A 88 -3.00 2.39 1.13
CA SER A 88 -2.17 2.94 0.04
C SER A 88 -0.67 2.88 0.35
N GLY A 89 -0.29 2.99 1.63
CA GLY A 89 1.11 2.90 2.05
C GLY A 89 1.73 1.53 1.79
N LEU A 90 1.00 0.44 2.09
CA LEU A 90 1.51 -0.91 1.82
C LEU A 90 1.40 -1.28 0.33
N LEU A 91 0.32 -0.87 -0.36
CA LEU A 91 0.21 -1.05 -1.81
C LEU A 91 1.40 -0.40 -2.54
N GLY A 92 1.71 0.86 -2.19
CA GLY A 92 2.87 1.58 -2.72
C GLY A 92 4.20 0.93 -2.34
N THR A 93 4.32 0.40 -1.12
CA THR A 93 5.52 -0.33 -0.68
C THR A 93 5.82 -1.51 -1.58
N VAL A 94 4.83 -2.39 -1.81
CA VAL A 94 5.01 -3.60 -2.62
C VAL A 94 5.24 -3.25 -4.09
N LEU A 95 4.56 -2.21 -4.59
CA LEU A 95 4.84 -1.66 -5.92
C LEU A 95 6.29 -1.19 -6.04
N MET A 96 6.83 -0.48 -5.04
CA MET A 96 8.22 -0.04 -5.09
C MET A 96 9.20 -1.21 -4.95
N MET A 97 8.86 -2.25 -4.19
CA MET A 97 9.68 -3.47 -4.12
C MET A 97 9.77 -4.20 -5.46
N SER A 98 8.76 -4.09 -6.33
CA SER A 98 8.84 -4.69 -7.68
C SER A 98 9.67 -3.87 -8.67
N LEU A 99 9.96 -2.60 -8.36
CA LEU A 99 10.65 -1.65 -9.24
C LEU A 99 12.07 -1.29 -8.78
N CYS A 100 12.40 -1.52 -7.51
CA CYS A 100 13.66 -1.10 -6.91
C CYS A 100 14.35 -2.27 -6.22
N GLU A 101 15.68 -2.31 -6.24
CA GLU A 101 16.49 -3.30 -5.52
C GLU A 101 16.47 -3.09 -3.99
N VAL A 102 16.25 -1.85 -3.54
CA VAL A 102 16.14 -1.47 -2.13
C VAL A 102 15.04 -0.43 -1.99
N VAL A 103 14.17 -0.60 -0.99
CA VAL A 103 13.11 0.36 -0.67
C VAL A 103 13.28 0.85 0.76
N HIS A 104 13.35 2.17 0.92
CA HIS A 104 13.33 2.81 2.24
C HIS A 104 11.95 3.41 2.51
N LEU A 105 11.29 2.93 3.56
CA LEU A 105 10.00 3.46 4.01
C LEU A 105 10.23 4.37 5.21
N TYR A 106 9.60 5.53 5.21
CA TYR A 106 9.72 6.52 6.29
C TYR A 106 8.39 6.75 6.99
N GLU A 107 8.39 6.73 8.32
CA GLU A 107 7.25 6.92 9.22
C GLU A 107 6.05 5.99 8.98
N PHE A 108 6.23 4.92 8.17
CA PHE A 108 5.27 3.81 8.12
C PHE A 108 5.29 3.05 9.45
N LEU A 109 6.50 2.67 9.91
CA LEU A 109 6.75 2.35 11.31
C LEU A 109 7.13 3.64 12.04
N PRO A 110 6.39 4.02 13.09
CA PRO A 110 6.57 5.33 13.71
C PRO A 110 7.90 5.40 14.45
N SER A 111 8.57 6.55 14.32
CA SER A 111 9.75 6.88 15.12
C SER A 111 9.38 7.32 16.54
N GLN A 112 10.39 7.78 17.30
CA GLN A 112 10.19 8.49 18.57
C GLN A 112 9.32 9.76 18.44
N ARG A 113 9.06 10.23 17.21
CA ARG A 113 8.15 11.35 16.91
C ARG A 113 6.69 10.92 16.76
N LYS A 114 6.34 9.67 17.11
CA LYS A 114 4.96 9.17 17.08
C LYS A 114 4.01 10.20 17.69
N THR A 115 2.94 10.49 16.96
CA THR A 115 1.92 11.47 17.35
C THR A 115 0.56 11.02 16.83
N GLU A 116 -0.51 11.60 17.37
CA GLU A 116 -1.86 11.42 16.85
C GLU A 116 -2.18 12.37 15.69
N LEU A 117 -1.28 13.31 15.36
CA LEU A 117 -1.41 14.13 14.16
C LEU A 117 -1.44 13.23 12.91
N CYS A 118 -2.58 13.16 12.24
CA CYS A 118 -2.85 12.17 11.19
C CYS A 118 -1.97 12.39 9.95
N HIS A 119 -1.80 13.64 9.53
CA HIS A 119 -1.01 14.01 8.36
C HIS A 119 -0.15 15.23 8.66
N TYR A 120 1.10 15.23 8.18
CA TYR A 120 2.05 16.33 8.40
C TYR A 120 1.60 17.68 7.81
N TYR A 121 0.68 17.66 6.85
CA TYR A 121 0.15 18.84 6.15
C TYR A 121 -1.24 19.27 6.67
N GLN A 122 -1.78 18.62 7.70
CA GLN A 122 -3.08 18.95 8.29
C GLN A 122 -2.95 19.27 9.78
N ARG A 123 -4.06 19.70 10.40
CA ARG A 123 -4.19 19.91 11.86
C ARG A 123 -5.29 19.00 12.44
N PHE A 124 -5.38 17.79 11.90
CA PHE A 124 -6.36 16.78 12.31
C PHE A 124 -5.65 15.68 13.11
N TYR A 125 -6.24 15.30 14.25
CA TYR A 125 -5.67 14.33 15.18
C TYR A 125 -6.56 13.11 15.28
N ASP A 126 -5.99 11.94 14.97
CA ASP A 126 -6.65 10.65 15.08
C ASP A 126 -5.60 9.54 15.15
N ALA A 127 -5.60 8.79 16.26
CA ALA A 127 -4.72 7.64 16.45
C ALA A 127 -4.97 6.54 15.39
N ALA A 128 -6.17 6.46 14.80
CA ALA A 128 -6.52 5.52 13.76
C ALA A 128 -5.64 5.67 12.50
N CYS A 129 -5.15 6.87 12.19
CA CYS A 129 -4.23 7.07 11.07
C CYS A 129 -2.88 6.37 11.28
N THR A 130 -2.50 6.14 12.54
CA THR A 130 -1.25 5.44 12.89
C THR A 130 -1.50 3.96 13.20
N LEU A 131 -2.63 3.61 13.81
CA LEU A 131 -2.89 2.26 14.32
C LEU A 131 -3.83 1.43 13.45
N GLY A 132 -4.58 2.06 12.54
CA GLY A 132 -5.59 1.43 11.71
C GLY A 132 -7.01 1.62 12.26
N ALA A 133 -7.97 1.63 11.34
CA ALA A 133 -9.41 1.61 11.61
C ALA A 133 -10.14 0.90 10.46
N TYR A 134 -10.15 1.53 9.28
CA TYR A 134 -10.68 0.91 8.06
C TYR A 134 -9.71 -0.14 7.49
N HIS A 135 -8.46 0.25 7.27
CA HIS A 135 -7.42 -0.67 6.79
C HIS A 135 -6.87 -1.54 7.92
N PRO A 136 -6.39 -2.78 7.63
CA PRO A 136 -5.70 -3.64 8.58
C PRO A 136 -4.28 -3.15 8.92
N LEU A 137 -4.10 -1.83 9.11
CA LEU A 137 -2.82 -1.12 9.12
C LEU A 137 -1.86 -1.62 10.22
N LEU A 138 -2.38 -2.01 11.38
CA LEU A 138 -1.56 -2.62 12.43
C LEU A 138 -0.86 -3.89 11.94
N TYR A 139 -1.58 -4.75 11.22
CA TYR A 139 -1.07 -6.00 10.67
C TYR A 139 -0.11 -5.76 9.50
N GLU A 140 -0.38 -4.74 8.69
CA GLU A 140 0.56 -4.27 7.65
C GLU A 140 1.91 -3.86 8.27
N LYS A 141 1.87 -3.10 9.39
CA LYS A 141 3.08 -2.69 10.12
C LYS A 141 3.83 -3.88 10.69
N ASN A 142 3.13 -4.89 11.22
CA ASN A 142 3.77 -6.12 11.69
C ASN A 142 4.51 -6.85 10.56
N LEU A 143 3.88 -6.95 9.38
CA LEU A 143 4.50 -7.56 8.21
C LEU A 143 5.72 -6.76 7.73
N VAL A 144 5.61 -5.43 7.61
CA VAL A 144 6.74 -4.55 7.24
C VAL A 144 7.89 -4.65 8.26
N LYS A 145 7.57 -4.68 9.56
CA LYS A 145 8.57 -4.87 10.62
C LYS A 145 9.28 -6.22 10.49
N ARG A 146 8.56 -7.29 10.18
CA ARG A 146 9.12 -8.63 9.98
C ARG A 146 10.05 -8.70 8.76
N MET A 147 9.74 -7.96 7.69
CA MET A 147 10.54 -7.93 6.46
C MET A 147 11.73 -6.96 6.52
N ASN A 148 11.81 -6.10 7.54
CA ASN A 148 12.85 -5.09 7.68
C ASN A 148 14.25 -5.71 7.81
N GLN A 149 15.19 -5.23 7.01
CA GLN A 149 16.62 -5.56 7.06
C GLN A 149 17.47 -4.48 7.79
N GLY A 150 16.87 -3.35 8.15
CA GLY A 150 17.53 -2.26 8.89
C GLY A 150 17.54 -2.47 10.42
N LEU A 151 18.25 -1.59 11.13
CA LEU A 151 18.35 -1.64 12.60
C LEU A 151 17.13 -1.03 13.29
N ASP A 152 16.78 -1.53 14.47
CA ASP A 152 15.71 -0.95 15.32
C ASP A 152 15.99 0.51 15.70
N ARG A 153 17.26 0.88 15.86
CA ARG A 153 17.68 2.27 16.08
C ARG A 153 17.27 3.19 14.92
N ASP A 154 17.28 2.71 13.68
CA ASP A 154 16.89 3.53 12.53
C ASP A 154 15.38 3.76 12.52
N ILE A 155 14.59 2.77 12.93
CA ILE A 155 13.15 2.95 13.13
C ILE A 155 12.92 3.96 14.25
N TYR A 156 13.53 3.76 15.41
CA TYR A 156 13.34 4.64 16.57
C TYR A 156 13.73 6.10 16.30
N THR A 157 14.89 6.34 15.68
CA THR A 157 15.41 7.70 15.50
C THR A 157 14.93 8.38 14.22
N ARG A 158 14.76 7.62 13.13
CA ARG A 158 14.48 8.15 11.79
C ARG A 158 13.13 7.73 11.22
N GLY A 159 12.45 6.77 11.85
CA GLY A 159 11.23 6.18 11.30
C GLY A 159 11.51 5.38 10.03
N ARG A 160 12.77 4.93 9.83
CA ARG A 160 13.22 4.32 8.58
C ARG A 160 13.20 2.79 8.67
N VAL A 161 12.52 2.17 7.72
CA VAL A 161 12.59 0.73 7.43
C VAL A 161 13.35 0.52 6.11
N THR A 162 14.11 -0.57 6.01
CA THR A 162 14.78 -0.98 4.76
C THR A 162 14.24 -2.34 4.34
N LEU A 163 13.63 -2.39 3.16
CA LEU A 163 13.12 -3.62 2.54
C LEU A 163 13.92 -3.95 1.28
N PRO A 164 14.19 -5.25 1.01
CA PRO A 164 14.78 -5.67 -0.25
C PRO A 164 13.77 -5.57 -1.39
N GLY A 165 14.27 -5.27 -2.58
CA GLY A 165 13.54 -5.45 -3.83
C GLY A 165 13.21 -6.90 -4.09
N LEU A 166 12.11 -7.17 -4.80
CA LEU A 166 11.76 -8.53 -5.20
C LEU A 166 12.81 -9.14 -6.12
N SER A 167 13.48 -8.32 -6.94
CA SER A 167 14.57 -8.74 -7.83
C SER A 167 15.80 -9.27 -7.08
N THR A 168 15.96 -8.94 -5.80
CA THR A 168 17.13 -9.36 -5.00
C THR A 168 16.85 -10.59 -4.13
N LEU A 169 15.64 -11.15 -4.18
CA LEU A 169 15.25 -12.31 -3.38
C LEU A 169 15.74 -13.61 -4.03
N ASN A 170 16.30 -14.51 -3.21
CA ASN A 170 16.69 -15.85 -3.65
C ASN A 170 15.71 -16.91 -3.12
N CYS A 171 14.84 -17.41 -4.00
CA CYS A 171 13.78 -18.35 -3.65
C CYS A 171 14.17 -19.83 -3.81
N THR A 172 15.40 -20.16 -4.21
CA THR A 172 15.80 -21.54 -4.47
C THR A 172 15.95 -22.40 -3.20
N ARG A 173 16.16 -21.78 -2.03
CA ARG A 173 16.36 -22.48 -0.75
C ARG A 173 15.07 -23.02 -0.11
N GLY A 174 13.89 -22.61 -0.58
CA GLY A 174 12.60 -23.02 0.00
C GLY A 174 12.06 -24.38 -0.48
N ALA A 175 12.64 -24.94 -1.55
CA ALA A 175 12.19 -26.21 -2.13
C ALA A 175 12.76 -27.45 -1.40
N GLU A 176 13.79 -27.30 -0.57
CA GLU A 176 14.50 -28.41 0.09
C GLU A 176 13.90 -28.80 1.45
N SER A 177 12.96 -28.02 2.00
CA SER A 177 12.46 -28.20 3.37
C SER A 177 11.03 -28.71 3.50
N VAL A 178 10.41 -29.21 2.42
CA VAL A 178 9.09 -29.87 2.51
C VAL A 178 9.32 -31.39 2.47
N PRO A 179 9.32 -32.10 3.61
CA PRO A 179 9.30 -33.55 3.58
C PRO A 179 8.00 -34.00 2.92
N ALA A 180 8.13 -34.89 1.93
CA ALA A 180 7.00 -35.52 1.28
C ALA A 180 6.05 -36.11 2.34
N ARG A 181 4.78 -35.72 2.29
CA ARG A 181 3.73 -36.44 3.03
C ARG A 181 3.66 -37.84 2.43
N THR A 182 3.99 -38.84 3.24
CA THR A 182 3.62 -40.23 2.96
C THR A 182 2.13 -40.37 3.17
N ASP A 183 1.46 -40.89 2.15
CA ASP A 183 0.04 -41.29 2.15
C ASP A 183 -0.31 -42.32 3.24
#